data_AF-A0A925LCM3-F1
#
_entry.id   AF-A0A925LCM3-F1
#
_cell.length_a   1.000
_cell.length_b   1.000
_cell.length_c   1.000
_cell.angle_alpha   90.00
_cell.angle_beta   90.00
_cell.angle_gamma   90.00
#
_symmetry.space_group_name_H-M   'P 1'
#
loop_
_entity.id
_entity.type
_entity.pdbx_description
1 polymer ?
#
loop_
_entity_poly.entity_id
_entity_poly.type
_entity_poly.pdbx_seq_one_letter_code
_entity_poly.pdbx_strand_id
1 'polypeptide(L)'
;MKKIIIAVLGLSLVLLASGCSKEKSIDEDIYQVPQGVVEGDESGDALDPSMGMVLAGADEEKKIDLSTIKSIELFDLDGVKVEKNYSEAEMTAIGTSYNDSSIDDIAYIEMITGYTMVITLDNDQTIRMTSFGDENHVVATTKDLTYNLICPEIGKILLTPIE
;
A
#
# COMPACT_ATOMS: atom_id res chain seq x y z
N MET A 1 54.29 -10.57 -3.81
CA MET A 1 53.61 -11.63 -3.03
C MET A 1 53.40 -11.14 -1.60
N LYS A 2 52.24 -10.54 -1.31
CA LYS A 2 51.90 -10.02 0.02
C LYS A 2 50.81 -10.93 0.60
N LYS A 3 51.13 -11.59 1.72
CA LYS A 3 50.21 -12.42 2.50
C LYS A 3 49.38 -11.50 3.38
N ILE A 4 48.05 -11.52 3.24
CA ILE A 4 47.13 -10.86 4.17
C ILE A 4 46.40 -11.94 4.95
N ILE A 5 46.44 -11.75 6.26
CA ILE A 5 46.04 -12.65 7.33
C ILE A 5 44.52 -12.59 7.48
N ILE A 6 43.88 -13.77 7.48
CA ILE A 6 42.45 -13.94 7.76
C ILE A 6 42.29 -13.99 9.28
N ALA A 7 41.64 -12.97 9.87
CA ALA A 7 41.25 -12.98 11.27
C ALA A 7 39.78 -13.43 11.36
N VAL A 8 39.58 -14.69 11.78
CA VAL A 8 38.29 -15.24 12.18
C VAL A 8 38.02 -14.80 13.61
N LEU A 9 37.06 -13.90 13.79
CA LEU A 9 36.53 -13.53 15.09
C LEU A 9 35.09 -14.03 15.16
N GLY A 10 34.94 -15.20 15.78
CA GLY A 10 33.65 -15.70 16.22
C GLY A 10 33.18 -14.91 17.44
N LEU A 11 31.89 -14.62 17.50
CA LEU A 11 31.25 -14.26 18.76
C LEU A 11 29.77 -14.65 18.78
N SER A 12 29.53 -15.70 19.55
CA SER A 12 28.39 -15.96 20.42
C SER A 12 26.96 -15.85 19.89
N LEU A 13 26.42 -17.04 19.66
CA LEU A 13 25.03 -17.44 19.81
C LEU A 13 24.48 -17.04 21.20
N VAL A 14 23.44 -16.21 21.25
CA VAL A 14 22.63 -16.01 22.45
C VAL A 14 21.24 -16.62 22.21
N LEU A 15 21.01 -17.76 22.86
CA LEU A 15 19.69 -18.36 23.04
C LEU A 15 18.99 -17.62 24.19
N LEU A 16 17.92 -16.90 23.90
CA LEU A 16 16.93 -16.52 24.91
C LEU A 16 15.66 -17.34 24.66
N ALA A 17 15.51 -18.36 25.50
CA ALA A 17 14.26 -19.05 25.74
C ALA A 17 13.37 -18.21 26.67
N SER A 18 12.08 -18.56 26.65
CA SER A 18 11.07 -18.32 27.69
C SER A 18 10.24 -17.05 27.56
N GLY A 19 9.00 -17.24 27.12
CA GLY A 19 7.94 -16.25 27.22
C GLY A 19 6.57 -16.80 26.81
N CYS A 20 6.17 -17.94 27.38
CA CYS A 20 4.79 -18.41 27.30
C CYS A 20 3.92 -17.41 28.09
N SER A 21 3.19 -16.54 27.37
CA SER A 21 2.28 -15.58 27.99
C SER A 21 0.84 -15.95 27.67
N LYS A 22 0.05 -15.92 28.73
CA LYS A 22 -1.29 -16.47 28.88
C LYS A 22 -2.27 -15.89 27.86
N GLU A 23 -2.94 -16.80 27.18
CA GLU A 23 -4.19 -16.58 26.47
C GLU A 23 -5.23 -16.05 27.48
N LYS A 24 -5.57 -14.77 27.35
CA LYS A 24 -6.63 -14.14 28.13
C LYS A 24 -7.88 -14.12 27.24
N SER A 25 -8.81 -15.02 27.54
CA SER A 25 -10.16 -15.00 27.01
C SER A 25 -10.78 -13.63 27.26
N ILE A 26 -11.23 -12.98 26.18
CA ILE A 26 -12.03 -11.77 26.26
C ILE A 26 -13.48 -12.23 26.33
N ASP A 27 -14.11 -11.93 27.47
CA ASP A 27 -15.54 -12.10 27.69
C ASP A 27 -16.32 -11.28 26.65
N GLU A 28 -17.29 -11.93 26.00
CA GLU A 28 -18.27 -11.30 25.12
C GLU A 28 -19.23 -10.46 25.96
N ASP A 29 -18.86 -9.19 26.21
CA ASP A 29 -19.82 -8.21 26.72
C ASP A 29 -20.75 -7.77 25.59
N ILE A 30 -21.96 -8.32 25.71
CA ILE A 30 -23.19 -8.07 24.97
C ILE A 30 -23.42 -6.55 24.86
N TYR A 31 -23.24 -6.01 23.66
CA TYR A 31 -23.75 -4.67 23.33
C TYR A 31 -25.28 -4.74 23.23
N GLN A 32 -25.96 -4.27 24.29
CA GLN A 32 -27.38 -3.98 24.24
C GLN A 32 -27.60 -2.75 23.36
N VAL A 33 -28.21 -2.96 22.20
CA VAL A 33 -28.74 -1.90 21.34
C VAL A 33 -29.95 -1.26 22.04
N PRO A 34 -29.99 0.06 22.27
CA PRO A 34 -31.18 0.71 22.78
C PRO A 34 -32.28 0.66 21.71
N GLN A 35 -33.39 -0.02 22.01
CA GLN A 35 -34.61 0.04 21.20
C GLN A 35 -35.29 1.40 21.41
N GLY A 36 -34.93 2.36 20.54
CA GLY A 36 -35.71 3.57 20.32
C GLY A 36 -36.70 3.33 19.18
N VAL A 37 -37.98 3.20 19.53
CA VAL A 37 -39.09 3.18 18.59
C VAL A 37 -39.22 4.58 17.98
N VAL A 38 -39.04 4.69 16.66
CA VAL A 38 -39.51 5.83 15.88
C VAL A 38 -40.31 5.25 14.72
N GLU A 39 -41.63 5.27 14.88
CA GLU A 39 -42.56 5.12 13.78
C GLU A 39 -42.49 6.40 12.93
N GLY A 40 -42.12 6.25 11.66
CA GLY A 40 -42.01 7.34 10.70
C GLY A 40 -41.93 6.76 9.29
N ASP A 41 -43.02 6.93 8.56
CA ASP A 41 -43.31 6.42 7.23
C ASP A 41 -42.33 6.87 6.11
N GLU A 42 -42.28 6.00 5.09
CA GLU A 42 -42.07 6.27 3.66
C GLU A 42 -40.65 6.53 3.10
N SER A 43 -40.16 5.48 2.43
CA SER A 43 -39.18 5.47 1.32
C SER A 43 -37.76 5.98 1.60
N GLY A 44 -37.03 5.25 2.43
CA GLY A 44 -35.56 5.29 2.42
C GLY A 44 -35.03 4.10 1.65
N ASP A 45 -34.44 4.34 0.48
CA ASP A 45 -33.52 3.37 -0.13
C ASP A 45 -32.48 3.02 0.93
N ALA A 46 -32.51 1.76 1.40
CA ALA A 46 -31.51 1.25 2.31
C ALA A 46 -30.17 1.26 1.56
N LEU A 47 -29.35 2.30 1.80
CA LEU A 47 -27.97 2.32 1.35
C LEU A 47 -27.26 1.14 2.02
N ASP A 48 -26.82 0.20 1.20
CA ASP A 48 -26.06 -0.96 1.63
C ASP A 48 -24.81 -0.49 2.38
N PRO A 49 -24.62 -0.83 3.67
CA PRO A 49 -23.45 -0.45 4.43
C PRO A 49 -22.14 -1.06 3.91
N SER A 50 -22.18 -1.92 2.88
CA SER A 50 -20.98 -2.41 2.18
C SER A 50 -20.51 -1.55 1.01
N MET A 51 -21.21 -0.48 0.61
CA MET A 51 -20.66 0.47 -0.36
C MET A 51 -19.68 1.42 0.34
N GLY A 52 -18.40 1.29 -0.01
CA GLY A 52 -17.39 2.28 0.38
C GLY A 52 -17.81 3.65 -0.14
N MET A 53 -17.90 4.66 0.74
CA MET A 53 -18.17 6.02 0.29
C MET A 53 -16.91 6.56 -0.41
N VAL A 54 -16.90 6.59 -1.75
CA VAL A 54 -15.95 7.44 -2.47
C VAL A 54 -16.32 8.89 -2.17
N LEU A 55 -15.46 9.57 -1.42
CA LEU A 55 -15.66 10.98 -1.11
C LEU A 55 -15.60 11.78 -2.42
N ALA A 56 -16.64 12.57 -2.70
CA ALA A 56 -16.65 13.44 -3.85
C ALA A 56 -15.41 14.36 -3.83
N GLY A 57 -14.57 14.29 -4.87
CA GLY A 57 -13.32 15.04 -4.98
C GLY A 57 -12.04 14.28 -4.57
N ALA A 58 -12.14 13.03 -4.10
CA ALA A 58 -10.97 12.24 -3.73
C ALA A 58 -9.97 12.05 -4.88
N ASP A 59 -10.45 11.89 -6.13
CA ASP A 59 -9.58 11.78 -7.31
C ASP A 59 -8.75 13.05 -7.54
N GLU A 60 -9.29 14.23 -7.23
CA GLU A 60 -8.57 15.50 -7.36
C GLU A 60 -7.59 15.71 -6.20
N GLU A 61 -7.98 15.33 -4.97
CA GLU A 61 -7.12 15.43 -3.78
C GLU A 61 -5.92 14.48 -3.85
N LYS A 62 -6.07 13.32 -4.52
CA LYS A 62 -5.00 12.35 -4.75
C LYS A 62 -3.84 12.89 -5.59
N LYS A 63 -4.10 13.84 -6.49
CA LYS A 63 -3.13 14.25 -7.53
C LYS A 63 -1.90 14.91 -6.93
N ILE A 64 -0.77 14.65 -7.57
CA ILE A 64 0.52 15.27 -7.27
C ILE A 64 0.98 16.21 -8.39
N ASP A 65 1.83 17.17 -8.05
CA ASP A 65 2.60 17.93 -9.04
C ASP A 65 3.76 17.08 -9.55
N LEU A 66 3.74 16.75 -10.84
CA LEU A 66 4.75 15.91 -11.49
C LEU A 66 6.16 16.51 -11.40
N SER A 67 6.28 17.84 -11.32
CA SER A 67 7.57 18.51 -11.21
C SER A 67 8.24 18.32 -9.84
N THR A 68 7.49 17.85 -8.84
CA THR A 68 7.98 17.61 -7.48
C THR A 68 8.45 16.17 -7.25
N ILE A 69 8.42 15.32 -8.28
CA ILE A 69 8.88 13.93 -8.15
C ILE A 69 10.40 13.92 -8.08
N LYS A 70 10.92 13.58 -6.90
CA LYS A 70 12.34 13.49 -6.59
C LYS A 70 12.94 12.15 -7.00
N SER A 71 12.22 11.04 -6.77
CA SER A 71 12.68 9.70 -7.15
C SER A 71 11.54 8.71 -7.26
N ILE A 72 11.74 7.66 -8.05
CA ILE A 72 10.91 6.46 -8.08
C ILE A 72 11.81 5.25 -7.85
N GLU A 73 11.46 4.42 -6.88
CA GLU A 73 12.21 3.23 -6.50
C GLU A 73 11.30 2.00 -6.52
N LEU A 74 11.88 0.85 -6.85
CA LEU A 74 11.20 -0.45 -6.78
C LEU A 74 11.82 -1.32 -5.70
N PHE A 75 10.98 -2.10 -5.02
CA PHE A 75 11.36 -3.06 -3.99
C PHE A 75 10.70 -4.40 -4.28
N ASP A 76 11.41 -5.50 -4.06
CA ASP A 76 10.84 -6.84 -4.14
C ASP A 76 9.97 -7.18 -2.91
N LEU A 77 9.45 -8.41 -2.88
CA LEU A 77 8.62 -8.92 -1.78
C LEU A 77 9.37 -9.02 -0.45
N ASP A 78 10.69 -9.14 -0.49
CA ASP A 78 11.55 -9.15 0.70
C ASP A 78 11.93 -7.72 1.15
N GLY A 79 11.44 -6.69 0.44
CA GLY A 79 11.73 -5.29 0.71
C GLY A 79 13.13 -4.86 0.26
N VAL A 80 13.79 -5.66 -0.58
CA VAL A 80 15.10 -5.33 -1.13
C VAL A 80 14.90 -4.43 -2.35
N LYS A 81 15.65 -3.34 -2.40
CA LYS A 81 15.62 -2.41 -3.53
C LYS A 81 16.07 -3.12 -4.81
N VAL A 82 15.28 -3.00 -5.86
CA VAL A 82 15.62 -3.47 -7.21
C VAL A 82 16.43 -2.39 -7.91
N GLU A 83 17.54 -2.79 -8.54
CA GLU A 83 18.43 -1.90 -9.30
C GLU A 83 17.80 -1.49 -10.65
N LYS A 84 16.74 -0.68 -10.59
CA LYS A 84 16.07 -0.08 -11.74
C LYS A 84 16.13 1.44 -11.59
N ASN A 85 16.82 2.09 -12.53
CA ASN A 85 16.83 3.54 -12.64
C ASN A 85 15.78 3.98 -13.67
N TYR A 86 14.87 4.85 -13.25
CA TYR A 86 13.89 5.47 -14.13
C TYR A 86 14.46 6.79 -14.67
N SER A 87 14.35 6.98 -15.98
CA SER A 87 14.59 8.27 -16.61
C SER A 87 13.51 9.28 -16.21
N GLU A 88 13.79 10.57 -16.38
CA GLU A 88 12.83 11.65 -16.12
C GLU A 88 11.51 11.47 -16.92
N ALA A 89 11.62 10.97 -18.16
CA ALA A 89 10.46 10.66 -18.99
C ALA A 89 9.64 9.49 -18.43
N GLU A 90 10.29 8.43 -17.95
CA GLU A 90 9.60 7.31 -17.28
C GLU A 90 8.96 7.77 -15.96
N MET A 91 9.65 8.59 -15.17
CA MET A 91 9.10 9.14 -13.93
C MET A 91 7.87 10.01 -14.17
N THR A 92 7.92 10.87 -15.20
CA THR A 92 6.78 11.69 -15.63
C THR A 92 5.62 10.81 -16.08
N ALA A 93 5.89 9.76 -16.85
CA ALA A 93 4.86 8.83 -17.32
C ALA A 93 4.18 8.09 -16.14
N ILE A 94 4.96 7.59 -15.19
CA ILE A 94 4.44 6.93 -13.98
C ILE A 94 3.59 7.89 -13.14
N GLY A 95 4.08 9.11 -12.90
CA GLY A 95 3.32 10.12 -12.16
C GLY A 95 2.03 10.52 -12.88
N THR A 96 2.05 10.59 -14.21
CA THR A 96 0.84 10.83 -15.02
C THR A 96 -0.15 9.69 -14.86
N SER A 97 0.28 8.43 -14.97
CA SER A 97 -0.58 7.27 -14.76
C SER A 97 -1.19 7.23 -13.36
N TYR A 98 -0.44 7.63 -12.33
CA TYR A 98 -0.97 7.77 -10.98
C TYR A 98 -2.01 8.89 -10.88
N ASN A 99 -1.78 10.05 -11.49
CA ASN A 99 -2.73 11.16 -11.46
C ASN A 99 -4.03 10.84 -12.22
N ASP A 100 -3.91 10.12 -13.34
CA ASP A 100 -5.02 9.77 -14.23
C ASP A 100 -5.80 8.53 -13.77
N SER A 101 -5.29 7.78 -12.78
CA SER A 101 -6.00 6.63 -12.22
C SER A 101 -7.26 7.04 -11.46
N SER A 102 -8.33 6.27 -11.60
CA SER A 102 -9.56 6.40 -10.81
C SER A 102 -9.47 5.64 -9.50
N ILE A 103 -10.03 6.20 -8.43
CA ILE A 103 -10.27 5.47 -7.19
C ILE A 103 -11.41 4.46 -7.40
N ASP A 104 -11.21 3.25 -6.89
CA ASP A 104 -12.19 2.17 -6.87
C ASP A 104 -12.63 1.87 -5.42
N ASP A 105 -13.93 1.61 -5.23
CA ASP A 105 -14.53 1.31 -3.93
C ASP A 105 -14.71 -0.19 -3.67
N ILE A 106 -14.33 -1.03 -4.64
CA ILE A 106 -14.35 -2.48 -4.48
C ILE A 106 -13.23 -2.89 -3.52
N ALA A 107 -13.62 -3.53 -2.41
CA ALA A 107 -12.70 -4.14 -1.48
C ALA A 107 -12.19 -5.48 -2.04
N TYR A 108 -10.91 -5.52 -2.43
CA TYR A 108 -10.22 -6.75 -2.79
C TYR A 108 -9.57 -7.38 -1.55
N ILE A 109 -9.67 -8.70 -1.40
CA ILE A 109 -8.88 -9.41 -0.39
C ILE A 109 -7.41 -9.27 -0.79
N GLU A 110 -6.66 -8.51 0.00
CA GLU A 110 -5.26 -8.16 -0.28
C GLU A 110 -4.36 -9.41 -0.25
N MET A 111 -3.81 -9.79 -1.41
CA MET A 111 -2.63 -10.65 -1.48
C MET A 111 -1.50 -9.85 -2.11
N ILE A 112 -0.55 -9.38 -1.31
CA ILE A 112 0.61 -8.63 -1.80
C ILE A 112 1.40 -9.51 -2.78
N THR A 113 1.59 -9.03 -4.01
CA THR A 113 2.40 -9.71 -5.02
C THR A 113 3.08 -8.69 -5.94
N GLY A 114 4.11 -9.15 -6.63
CA GLY A 114 4.97 -8.31 -7.46
C GLY A 114 5.85 -7.36 -6.65
N TYR A 115 6.34 -6.32 -7.33
CA TYR A 115 7.16 -5.28 -6.72
C TYR A 115 6.30 -4.26 -5.97
N THR A 116 6.94 -3.54 -5.05
CA THR A 116 6.44 -2.31 -4.46
C THR A 116 7.14 -1.13 -5.13
N MET A 117 6.37 -0.17 -5.62
CA MET A 117 6.90 1.10 -6.10
C MET A 117 6.77 2.17 -5.01
N VAL A 118 7.80 2.98 -4.83
CA VAL A 118 7.79 4.14 -3.94
C VAL A 118 8.13 5.37 -4.75
N ILE A 119 7.18 6.28 -4.86
CA ILE A 119 7.40 7.63 -5.38
C ILE A 119 7.73 8.52 -4.19
N THR A 120 8.87 9.21 -4.24
CA THR A 120 9.26 10.22 -3.25
C THR A 120 9.19 11.60 -3.87
N LEU A 121 8.52 12.52 -3.20
CA LEU A 121 8.40 13.92 -3.61
C LEU A 121 9.51 14.78 -2.98
N ASP A 122 9.68 16.01 -3.46
CA ASP A 122 10.70 16.96 -2.98
C ASP A 122 10.55 17.33 -1.50
N ASN A 123 9.34 17.22 -0.96
CA ASN A 123 9.04 17.44 0.46
C ASN A 123 9.19 16.15 1.31
N ASP A 124 9.82 15.11 0.76
CA ASP A 124 10.00 13.78 1.35
C ASP A 124 8.69 13.03 1.67
N GLN A 125 7.55 13.48 1.13
CA GLN A 125 6.32 12.67 1.13
C GLN A 125 6.48 11.48 0.17
N THR A 126 5.90 10.36 0.56
CA THR A 126 5.98 9.11 -0.20
C THR A 126 4.61 8.59 -0.57
N ILE A 127 4.50 8.09 -1.79
CA ILE A 127 3.37 7.29 -2.26
C ILE A 127 3.90 5.88 -2.51
N ARG A 128 3.42 4.92 -1.73
CA ARG A 128 3.79 3.50 -1.84
C ARG A 128 2.71 2.76 -2.59
N MET A 129 3.05 2.13 -3.70
CA MET A 129 2.11 1.37 -4.52
C MET A 129 2.48 -0.11 -4.57
N THR A 130 1.48 -0.96 -4.44
CA THR A 130 1.64 -2.42 -4.47
C THR A 130 0.49 -3.03 -5.29
N SER A 131 0.78 -4.04 -6.11
CA SER A 131 -0.26 -4.81 -6.81
C SER A 131 -0.71 -5.98 -5.93
N PHE A 132 -1.95 -6.42 -6.13
CA PHE A 132 -2.50 -7.63 -5.53
C PHE A 132 -2.70 -8.78 -6.54
N GLY A 133 -1.97 -8.73 -7.65
CA GLY A 133 -1.96 -9.80 -8.67
C GLY A 133 -2.92 -9.56 -9.82
N ASP A 134 -3.55 -8.39 -9.83
CA ASP A 134 -4.28 -7.84 -10.96
C ASP A 134 -3.42 -6.75 -11.61
N GLU A 135 -3.23 -6.85 -12.93
CA GLU A 135 -2.53 -5.84 -13.71
C GLU A 135 -3.28 -4.52 -13.78
N ASN A 136 -4.60 -4.53 -13.57
CA ASN A 136 -5.46 -3.35 -13.72
C ASN A 136 -5.60 -2.53 -12.45
N HIS A 137 -5.22 -3.09 -11.30
CA HIS A 137 -5.47 -2.47 -9.99
C HIS A 137 -4.21 -2.44 -9.13
N VAL A 138 -4.08 -1.36 -8.36
CA VAL A 138 -3.00 -1.18 -7.38
C VAL A 138 -3.53 -0.53 -6.13
N VAL A 139 -2.95 -0.88 -4.99
CA VAL A 139 -3.17 -0.16 -3.73
C VAL A 139 -2.09 0.90 -3.60
N ALA A 140 -2.49 2.15 -3.47
CA ALA A 140 -1.61 3.29 -3.22
C ALA A 140 -1.80 3.81 -1.80
N THR A 141 -0.73 3.77 -1.01
CA THR A 141 -0.72 4.25 0.36
C THR A 141 0.14 5.51 0.46
N THR A 142 -0.47 6.56 0.99
CA THR A 142 0.20 7.78 1.44
C THR A 142 0.33 7.74 2.96
N LYS A 143 0.81 8.82 3.57
CA LYS A 143 0.86 8.94 5.04
C LYS A 143 -0.52 8.86 5.69
N ASP A 144 -1.51 9.47 5.05
CA ASP A 144 -2.81 9.75 5.68
C ASP A 144 -3.94 8.88 5.10
N LEU A 145 -3.80 8.47 3.83
CA LEU A 145 -4.85 7.78 3.07
C LEU A 145 -4.31 6.59 2.29
N THR A 146 -5.16 5.58 2.12
CA THR A 146 -4.93 4.45 1.22
C THR A 146 -6.05 4.42 0.18
N TYR A 147 -5.66 4.30 -1.08
CA TYR A 147 -6.56 4.25 -2.23
C TYR A 147 -6.42 2.92 -2.93
N ASN A 148 -7.54 2.33 -3.33
CA ASN A 148 -7.53 1.32 -4.38
C ASN A 148 -7.69 2.04 -5.72
N LEU A 149 -6.78 1.80 -6.66
CA LEU A 149 -6.69 2.54 -7.92
C LEU A 149 -6.84 1.60 -9.10
N ILE A 150 -7.66 2.00 -10.07
CA ILE A 150 -7.66 1.42 -11.41
C ILE A 150 -6.50 2.07 -12.18
N CYS A 151 -5.36 1.39 -12.24
CA CYS A 151 -4.13 1.91 -12.86
C CYS A 151 -3.35 0.80 -13.59
N PRO A 152 -3.78 0.43 -14.81
CA PRO A 152 -3.17 -0.67 -15.56
C PRO A 152 -1.68 -0.49 -15.88
N GLU A 153 -1.26 0.75 -16.10
CA GLU A 153 0.11 1.09 -16.45
C GLU A 153 1.07 0.77 -15.31
N ILE A 154 0.70 1.12 -14.08
CA ILE A 154 1.51 0.84 -12.88
C ILE A 154 1.39 -0.63 -12.51
N GLY A 155 0.18 -1.22 -12.52
CA GLY A 155 -0.02 -2.62 -12.18
C GLY A 155 0.84 -3.57 -13.03
N LYS A 156 0.97 -3.31 -14.33
CA LYS A 156 1.88 -4.05 -15.22
C LYS A 156 3.35 -3.92 -14.82
N ILE A 157 3.81 -2.73 -14.45
CA ILE A 157 5.19 -2.52 -13.99
C ILE A 157 5.46 -3.34 -12.73
N LEU A 158 4.51 -3.37 -11.79
CA LEU A 158 4.67 -4.08 -10.53
C LEU A 158 4.67 -5.61 -10.71
N LEU A 159 3.98 -6.13 -11.72
CA LEU A 159 3.86 -7.57 -11.96
C LEU A 159 4.86 -8.13 -12.99
N THR A 160 5.53 -7.26 -13.75
CA THR A 160 6.51 -7.69 -14.76
C THR A 160 7.86 -7.96 -14.08
N PRO A 161 8.42 -9.18 -14.15
CA PRO A 161 9.75 -9.47 -13.64
C PRO A 161 10.80 -8.58 -14.30
N ILE A 162 11.70 -8.01 -13.49
CA ILE A 162 12.85 -7.25 -13.99
C ILE A 162 14.00 -8.24 -14.18
N GLU A 163 14.41 -8.44 -15.44
CA GLU A 163 15.56 -9.26 -15.84
C GLU A 163 16.90 -8.56 -15.63
#